data_AF-R6BDP7-F1
#
_entry.id   AF-R6BDP7-F1
#
_cell.length_a   1.000
_cell.length_b   1.000
_cell.length_c   1.000
_cell.angle_alpha   90.00
_cell.angle_beta   90.00
_cell.angle_gamma   90.00
#
_symmetry.space_group_name_H-M   'P 1'
#
loop_
_entity.id
_entity.type
_entity.pdbx_description
1 polymer ?
#
loop_
_entity_poly.entity_id
_entity_poly.type
_entity_poly.pdbx_seq_one_letter_code
_entity_poly.pdbx_strand_id
1 'polypeptide(L)'
;MHFAFLGWSITNMISLAIYIVSAFAFYKLAKLRCLNNAWLAFIPFFSLYIIGYIGDTLKYNTAPFNRYLSDIPLAYALPLLSIFSSVAYAVPLLGGLVSSLLNLLVYLGQVLVYLFVFQQYAPQNKFLFTILSLIPVVGPLLILYATRGYRC
;
A
#
# COMPACT_ATOMS: atom_id res chain seq x y z
N MET A 1 -10.94 32.85 9.57
CA MET A 1 -9.72 32.54 8.77
C MET A 1 -8.67 31.78 9.59
N HIS A 2 -8.42 32.17 10.86
CA HIS A 2 -7.45 31.48 11.73
C HIS A 2 -7.78 30.02 12.08
N PHE A 3 -9.06 29.70 12.34
CA PHE A 3 -9.50 28.34 12.66
C PHE A 3 -9.34 27.35 11.49
N ALA A 4 -9.53 27.84 10.26
CA ALA A 4 -9.30 27.02 9.07
C ALA A 4 -7.81 26.66 8.96
N PHE A 5 -6.91 27.64 9.09
CA PHE A 5 -5.46 27.42 9.02
C PHE A 5 -4.94 26.42 10.06
N LEU A 6 -5.42 26.49 11.31
CA LEU A 6 -5.10 25.50 12.35
C LEU A 6 -5.63 24.10 11.99
N GLY A 7 -6.83 24.00 11.44
CA GLY A 7 -7.40 22.73 10.95
C GLY A 7 -6.57 22.09 9.82
N TRP A 8 -6.11 22.88 8.85
CA TRP A 8 -5.22 22.42 7.78
C TRP A 8 -3.85 21.98 8.29
N SER A 9 -3.30 22.66 9.29
CA SER A 9 -2.02 22.27 9.90
C SER A 9 -2.12 20.93 10.65
N ILE A 10 -3.15 20.76 11.48
CA ILE A 10 -3.36 19.54 12.27
C ILE A 10 -3.58 18.32 11.36
N THR A 11 -4.38 18.46 10.31
CA THR A 11 -4.64 17.36 9.35
C THR A 11 -3.38 16.94 8.59
N ASN A 12 -2.51 17.88 8.22
CA ASN A 12 -1.22 17.58 7.60
C ASN A 12 -0.26 16.88 8.57
N MET A 13 -0.22 17.29 9.85
CA MET A 13 0.59 16.61 10.87
C MET A 13 0.11 15.18 11.13
N ILE A 14 -1.21 14.96 11.20
CA ILE A 14 -1.80 13.62 11.35
C ILE A 14 -1.43 12.76 10.12
N SER A 15 -1.59 13.31 8.91
CA SER A 15 -1.26 12.59 7.67
C SER A 15 0.22 12.19 7.61
N LEU A 16 1.12 13.08 8.04
CA LEU A 16 2.55 12.80 8.16
C LEU A 16 2.82 11.68 9.18
N ALA A 17 2.17 11.71 10.33
CA ALA A 17 2.33 10.66 11.35
C ALA A 17 1.86 9.29 10.81
N ILE A 18 0.71 9.24 10.14
CA ILE A 18 0.18 8.02 9.49
C ILE A 18 1.17 7.52 8.43
N TYR A 19 1.72 8.43 7.62
CA TYR A 19 2.73 8.09 6.62
C TYR A 19 3.98 7.47 7.25
N ILE A 20 4.52 8.06 8.32
CA ILE A 20 5.71 7.53 9.00
C ILE A 20 5.45 6.13 9.56
N VAL A 21 4.30 5.92 10.22
CA VAL A 21 3.91 4.60 10.75
C VAL A 21 3.74 3.57 9.62
N SER A 22 3.13 3.99 8.50
CA SER A 22 2.97 3.16 7.30
C SER A 22 4.32 2.76 6.70
N ALA A 23 5.20 3.73 6.48
CA ALA A 23 6.54 3.51 5.97
C ALA A 23 7.35 2.57 6.87
N PHE A 24 7.24 2.74 8.20
CA PHE A 24 7.90 1.86 9.15
C PHE A 24 7.36 0.42 9.12
N ALA A 25 6.03 0.25 9.00
CA ALA A 25 5.41 -1.07 8.88
C ALA A 25 5.90 -1.81 7.64
N PHE A 26 5.90 -1.15 6.48
CA PHE A 26 6.40 -1.73 5.23
C PHE A 26 7.92 -1.91 5.23
N TYR A 27 8.68 -1.02 5.87
CA TYR A 27 10.13 -1.19 6.07
C TYR A 27 10.44 -2.46 6.86
N LYS A 28 9.75 -2.68 7.99
CA LYS A 28 9.93 -3.89 8.81
C LYS A 28 9.59 -5.14 7.98
N LEU A 29 8.49 -5.09 7.24
CA LEU A 29 8.06 -6.22 6.42
C LEU A 29 9.01 -6.49 5.24
N ALA A 30 9.54 -5.44 4.60
CA ALA A 30 10.57 -5.54 3.58
C ALA A 30 11.87 -6.16 4.14
N LYS A 31 12.28 -5.77 5.35
CA LYS A 31 13.42 -6.39 6.04
C LYS A 31 13.17 -7.86 6.33
N LEU A 32 11.99 -8.22 6.87
CA LEU A 32 11.58 -9.61 7.13
C LEU A 32 11.66 -10.51 5.90
N ARG A 33 11.64 -9.92 4.70
CA ARG A 33 11.74 -10.65 3.44
C ARG A 33 13.05 -10.42 2.69
N CYS A 34 14.07 -9.96 3.42
CA CYS A 34 15.42 -9.77 2.93
C CYS A 34 15.51 -8.90 1.66
N LEU A 35 14.65 -7.88 1.55
CA LEU A 35 14.72 -6.94 0.42
C LEU A 35 15.95 -6.03 0.57
N ASN A 36 16.81 -6.02 -0.45
CA ASN A 36 18.06 -5.21 -0.46
C ASN A 36 17.79 -3.73 -0.15
N ASN A 37 16.71 -3.16 -0.71
CA ASN A 37 16.41 -1.73 -0.64
C ASN A 37 15.19 -1.40 0.23
N ALA A 38 15.03 -2.09 1.37
CA ALA A 38 13.88 -1.90 2.27
C ALA A 38 13.65 -0.44 2.72
N TRP A 39 14.72 0.34 2.84
CA TRP A 39 14.69 1.75 3.26
C TRP A 39 13.90 2.66 2.31
N LEU A 40 13.71 2.25 1.04
CA LEU A 40 12.91 2.98 0.06
C LEU A 40 11.44 3.16 0.48
N ALA A 41 10.95 2.38 1.45
CA ALA A 41 9.61 2.52 2.01
C ALA A 41 9.33 3.92 2.59
N PHE A 42 10.38 4.64 3.01
CA PHE A 42 10.30 6.00 3.57
C PHE A 42 10.29 7.11 2.52
N ILE A 43 10.54 6.81 1.25
CA ILE A 43 10.43 7.79 0.17
C ILE A 43 9.03 7.67 -0.44
N PRO A 44 8.22 8.74 -0.50
CA PRO A 44 6.82 8.65 -0.93
C PRO A 44 6.65 7.98 -2.30
N PHE A 45 7.53 8.34 -3.24
CA PHE A 45 7.52 7.78 -4.60
C PHE A 45 7.86 6.28 -4.63
N PHE A 46 8.86 5.84 -3.86
CA PHE A 46 9.29 4.43 -3.84
C PHE A 46 8.50 3.58 -2.84
N SER A 47 7.68 4.19 -1.99
CA SER A 47 6.84 3.47 -1.03
C SER A 47 5.88 2.51 -1.73
N LEU A 48 5.23 2.96 -2.82
CA LEU A 48 4.39 2.11 -3.67
C LEU A 48 5.17 0.97 -4.33
N TYR A 49 6.43 1.20 -4.70
CA TYR A 49 7.30 0.16 -5.27
C TYR A 49 7.57 -0.93 -4.24
N ILE A 50 7.89 -0.56 -2.99
CA ILE A 50 8.12 -1.53 -1.91
C ILE A 50 6.84 -2.32 -1.61
N ILE A 51 5.69 -1.67 -1.55
CA ILE A 51 4.39 -2.34 -1.38
C ILE A 51 4.15 -3.33 -2.53
N GLY A 52 4.38 -2.93 -3.77
CA GLY A 52 4.22 -3.80 -4.94
C GLY A 52 5.20 -4.97 -4.96
N TYR A 53 6.48 -4.73 -4.64
CA TYR A 53 7.50 -5.77 -4.51
C TYR A 53 7.10 -6.76 -3.42
N ILE A 54 6.53 -6.25 -2.33
CA ILE A 54 5.98 -7.08 -1.29
C ILE A 54 4.80 -7.93 -1.80
N GLY A 55 3.93 -7.36 -2.63
CA GLY A 55 2.89 -8.11 -3.31
C GLY A 55 3.46 -9.24 -4.17
N ASP A 56 4.47 -8.95 -4.97
CA ASP A 56 5.06 -9.89 -5.92
C ASP A 56 5.68 -11.13 -5.26
N THR A 57 6.33 -10.97 -4.10
CA THR A 57 6.88 -12.15 -3.42
C THR A 57 5.81 -12.98 -2.70
N LEU A 58 4.58 -12.49 -2.53
CA LEU A 58 3.50 -13.18 -1.79
C LEU A 58 2.34 -13.66 -2.67
N LYS A 59 2.14 -13.06 -3.85
CA LYS A 59 1.02 -13.36 -4.74
C LYS A 59 0.95 -14.85 -5.11
N TYR A 60 2.11 -15.52 -5.21
CA TYR A 60 2.21 -16.94 -5.55
C TYR A 60 1.62 -17.86 -4.47
N ASN A 61 1.67 -17.45 -3.20
CA ASN A 61 1.13 -18.23 -2.08
C ASN A 61 -0.37 -17.98 -1.86
N THR A 62 -1.01 -17.19 -2.74
CA THR A 62 -2.38 -16.73 -2.54
C THR A 62 -3.31 -17.15 -3.67
N ALA A 63 -3.86 -18.35 -3.58
CA ALA A 63 -4.99 -18.77 -4.42
C ALA A 63 -6.28 -18.00 -4.04
N PRO A 64 -7.14 -17.61 -5.00
CA PRO A 64 -7.06 -17.87 -6.45
C PRO A 64 -6.23 -16.82 -7.23
N PHE A 65 -5.81 -15.74 -6.58
CA PHE A 65 -5.20 -14.58 -7.23
C PHE A 65 -3.86 -14.88 -7.93
N ASN A 66 -3.11 -15.87 -7.46
CA ASN A 66 -1.89 -16.34 -8.12
C ASN A 66 -2.09 -16.58 -9.63
N ARG A 67 -3.23 -17.19 -10.04
CA ARG A 67 -3.50 -17.50 -11.45
C ARG A 67 -3.63 -16.27 -12.35
N TYR A 68 -4.10 -15.16 -11.81
CA TYR A 68 -4.37 -13.94 -12.59
C TYR A 68 -3.28 -12.89 -12.47
N LEU A 69 -2.55 -12.90 -11.35
CA LEU A 69 -1.55 -11.89 -11.03
C LEU A 69 -0.11 -12.41 -11.16
N SER A 70 0.11 -13.69 -11.47
CA SER A 70 1.45 -14.26 -11.70
C SER A 70 2.26 -13.42 -12.67
N ASP A 71 1.62 -13.02 -13.77
CA ASP A 71 2.29 -12.39 -14.92
C ASP A 71 2.44 -10.87 -14.75
N ILE A 72 1.75 -10.28 -13.76
CA ILE A 72 1.73 -8.84 -13.53
C ILE A 72 2.76 -8.49 -12.46
N PRO A 73 3.84 -7.74 -12.77
CA PRO A 73 4.80 -7.29 -11.78
C PRO A 73 4.22 -6.13 -10.96
N LEU A 74 3.65 -6.44 -9.79
CA LEU A 74 3.03 -5.47 -8.88
C LEU A 74 4.01 -4.37 -8.43
N ALA A 75 5.31 -4.70 -8.31
CA ALA A 75 6.37 -3.77 -7.95
C ALA A 75 6.41 -2.52 -8.84
N TYR A 76 6.24 -2.70 -10.15
CA TYR A 76 6.27 -1.60 -11.13
C TYR A 76 4.86 -1.15 -11.53
N ALA A 77 3.88 -2.06 -11.52
CA ALA A 77 2.51 -1.74 -11.90
C ALA A 77 1.90 -0.67 -10.98
N LEU A 78 2.03 -0.79 -9.65
CA LEU A 78 1.42 0.16 -8.72
C LEU A 78 2.00 1.59 -8.86
N PRO A 79 3.33 1.80 -8.85
CA PRO A 79 3.88 3.14 -9.06
C PRO A 79 3.54 3.73 -10.42
N LEU A 80 3.63 2.94 -11.50
CA LEU A 80 3.35 3.43 -12.85
C LEU A 80 1.88 3.85 -12.98
N LEU A 81 0.93 3.03 -12.50
CA LEU A 81 -0.49 3.37 -12.50
C LEU A 81 -0.76 4.67 -11.72
N SER A 82 -0.07 4.89 -10.60
CA SER A 82 -0.20 6.13 -9.82
C SER A 82 0.35 7.35 -10.58
N ILE A 83 1.41 7.20 -11.36
CA ILE A 83 1.94 8.28 -12.19
C ILE A 83 0.98 8.58 -13.34
N PHE A 84 0.52 7.54 -14.04
CA PHE A 84 -0.46 7.70 -15.12
C PHE A 84 -1.77 8.30 -14.62
N SER A 85 -2.25 7.95 -13.41
CA SER A 85 -3.46 8.54 -12.84
C SER A 85 -3.32 10.04 -12.61
N SER A 86 -2.14 10.50 -12.18
CA SER A 86 -1.86 11.93 -11.97
C SER A 86 -1.79 12.73 -13.27
N VAL A 87 -1.25 12.13 -14.35
CA VAL A 87 -1.17 12.78 -15.67
C VAL A 87 -2.48 12.70 -16.45
N ALA A 88 -3.29 11.65 -16.24
CA ALA A 88 -4.56 11.46 -16.95
C ALA A 88 -5.55 12.62 -16.75
N TYR A 89 -5.50 13.30 -15.60
CA TYR A 89 -6.31 14.51 -15.35
C TYR A 89 -6.02 15.67 -16.31
N ALA A 90 -4.88 15.67 -17.01
CA ALA A 90 -4.53 16.71 -17.97
C ALA A 90 -5.37 16.66 -19.27
N VAL A 91 -6.08 15.55 -19.53
CA VAL A 91 -6.93 15.40 -20.71
C VAL A 91 -8.32 16.01 -20.44
N PRO A 92 -8.75 17.03 -21.21
CA PRO A 92 -10.09 17.61 -21.07
C PRO A 92 -11.21 16.58 -21.30
N LEU A 93 -12.35 16.74 -20.62
CA LEU A 93 -13.58 15.93 -20.71
C LEU A 93 -13.50 14.48 -20.19
N LEU A 94 -12.51 13.69 -20.61
CA LEU A 94 -12.38 12.26 -20.24
C LEU A 94 -11.35 11.99 -19.14
N GLY A 95 -10.40 12.90 -18.94
CA GLY A 95 -9.26 12.69 -18.04
C GLY A 95 -9.66 12.41 -16.59
N GLY A 96 -10.72 13.06 -16.10
CA GLY A 96 -11.21 12.88 -14.73
C GLY A 96 -11.81 11.49 -14.44
N LEU A 97 -12.49 10.88 -15.42
CA LEU A 97 -13.02 9.52 -15.27
C LEU A 97 -11.89 8.49 -15.34
N VAL A 98 -10.98 8.65 -16.28
CA VAL A 98 -9.82 7.76 -16.45
C VAL A 98 -8.92 7.80 -15.21
N SER A 99 -8.59 8.98 -14.70
CA SER A 99 -7.77 9.12 -13.49
C SER A 99 -8.46 8.54 -12.25
N SER A 100 -9.78 8.67 -12.13
CA SER A 100 -10.55 8.06 -11.04
C SER A 100 -10.50 6.54 -11.10
N LEU A 101 -10.65 5.96 -12.30
CA LEU A 101 -10.52 4.51 -12.51
C LEU A 101 -9.10 4.03 -12.20
N LEU A 102 -8.07 4.74 -12.66
CA LEU A 102 -6.68 4.36 -12.38
C LEU A 102 -6.35 4.46 -10.88
N ASN A 103 -6.82 5.50 -10.19
CA ASN A 103 -6.68 5.61 -8.73
C ASN A 103 -7.41 4.48 -7.99
N LEU A 104 -8.60 4.10 -8.45
CA LEU A 104 -9.31 2.94 -7.91
C LEU A 104 -8.51 1.65 -8.10
N LEU A 105 -7.88 1.45 -9.27
CA LEU A 105 -7.02 0.29 -9.51
C LEU A 105 -5.79 0.26 -8.62
N VAL A 106 -5.13 1.41 -8.40
CA VAL A 106 -4.01 1.53 -7.46
C VAL A 106 -4.47 1.18 -6.04
N TYR A 107 -5.62 1.69 -5.61
CA TYR A 107 -6.20 1.40 -4.30
C TYR A 107 -6.51 -0.09 -4.13
N LEU A 108 -7.19 -0.71 -5.10
CA LEU A 108 -7.47 -2.15 -5.10
C LEU A 108 -6.20 -2.98 -5.09
N GLY A 109 -5.18 -2.57 -5.84
CA GLY A 109 -3.86 -3.20 -5.83
C GLY A 109 -3.21 -3.18 -4.45
N GLN A 110 -3.26 -2.06 -3.74
CA GLN A 110 -2.76 -1.99 -2.36
C GLN A 110 -3.55 -2.89 -1.41
N VAL A 111 -4.89 -2.91 -1.51
CA VAL A 111 -5.75 -3.79 -0.71
C VAL A 111 -5.42 -5.28 -0.96
N LEU A 112 -5.13 -5.66 -2.20
CA LEU A 112 -4.68 -7.01 -2.53
C LEU A 112 -3.33 -7.34 -1.88
N VAL A 113 -2.39 -6.39 -1.84
CA VAL A 113 -1.12 -6.59 -1.12
C VAL A 113 -1.36 -6.81 0.38
N TYR A 114 -2.25 -6.03 1.00
CA TYR A 114 -2.65 -6.27 2.40
C TYR A 114 -3.23 -7.67 2.58
N LEU A 115 -4.10 -8.11 1.68
CA LEU A 115 -4.68 -9.46 1.72
C LEU A 115 -3.58 -10.53 1.65
N PHE A 116 -2.60 -10.38 0.76
CA PHE A 116 -1.49 -11.34 0.63
C PHE A 116 -0.62 -11.37 1.89
N VAL A 117 -0.35 -10.20 2.47
CA VAL A 117 0.38 -10.07 3.73
C VAL A 117 -0.37 -10.80 4.85
N PHE A 118 -1.66 -10.52 5.05
CA PHE A 118 -2.42 -11.17 6.12
C PHE A 118 -2.68 -12.65 5.84
N GLN A 119 -2.77 -13.09 4.60
CA GLN A 119 -2.82 -14.51 4.26
C GLN A 119 -1.55 -15.24 4.71
N GLN A 120 -0.37 -14.61 4.57
CA GLN A 120 0.90 -15.21 4.98
C GLN A 120 1.09 -15.20 6.51
N TYR A 121 0.79 -14.08 7.18
CA TYR A 121 1.15 -13.90 8.60
C TYR A 121 -0.02 -14.13 9.58
N ALA A 122 -1.28 -14.05 9.14
CA ALA A 122 -2.48 -14.19 9.96
C ALA A 122 -3.65 -14.87 9.20
N PRO A 123 -3.48 -16.12 8.69
CA PRO A 123 -4.41 -16.74 7.75
C PRO A 123 -5.84 -16.90 8.29
N GLN A 124 -6.00 -17.12 9.60
CA GLN A 124 -7.31 -17.31 10.24
C GLN A 124 -8.21 -16.07 10.12
N ASN A 125 -7.64 -14.87 10.25
CA ASN A 125 -8.38 -13.60 10.28
C ASN A 125 -8.08 -12.70 9.08
N LYS A 126 -7.61 -13.29 7.96
CA LYS A 126 -7.09 -12.53 6.81
C LYS A 126 -8.08 -11.51 6.25
N PHE A 127 -9.36 -11.88 6.11
CA PHE A 127 -10.38 -10.97 5.58
C PHE A 127 -10.72 -9.85 6.56
N LEU A 128 -10.86 -10.19 7.85
CA LEU A 128 -11.12 -9.20 8.90
C LEU A 128 -10.00 -8.15 8.95
N PHE A 129 -8.74 -8.59 8.94
CA PHE A 129 -7.59 -7.69 8.99
C PHE A 129 -7.46 -6.86 7.72
N THR A 130 -7.79 -7.42 6.56
CA THR A 130 -7.80 -6.67 5.29
C THR A 130 -8.89 -5.60 5.28
N ILE A 131 -10.11 -5.92 5.72
CA ILE A 131 -11.21 -4.94 5.82
C ILE A 131 -10.85 -3.84 6.82
N LEU A 132 -10.28 -4.23 7.97
CA LEU A 132 -9.87 -3.28 8.99
C LEU A 132 -8.70 -2.39 8.52
N SER A 133 -7.85 -2.91 7.61
CA SER A 133 -6.75 -2.15 7.00
C SER A 133 -7.19 -1.05 6.03
N LEU A 134 -8.47 -1.03 5.61
CA LEU A 134 -9.03 0.08 4.84
C LEU A 134 -9.04 1.39 5.64
N ILE A 135 -9.00 1.31 6.98
CA ILE A 135 -8.79 2.45 7.84
C ILE A 135 -7.29 2.79 7.82
N PRO A 136 -6.87 3.98 7.34
CA PRO A 136 -5.46 4.28 7.03
C PRO A 136 -4.48 4.05 8.19
N VAL A 137 -4.90 4.32 9.43
CA VAL A 137 -4.08 4.13 10.63
C VAL A 137 -3.94 2.66 11.00
N VAL A 138 -5.01 1.89 10.79
CA VAL A 138 -5.14 0.54 11.36
C VAL A 138 -4.39 -0.48 10.52
N GLY A 139 -4.36 -0.31 9.19
CA GLY A 139 -3.63 -1.22 8.29
C GLY A 139 -2.15 -1.41 8.66
N PRO A 140 -1.35 -0.33 8.76
CA PRO A 140 0.04 -0.39 9.19
C PRO A 140 0.25 -1.02 10.57
N LEU A 141 -0.62 -0.71 11.55
CA LEU A 141 -0.53 -1.25 12.90
C LEU A 141 -0.81 -2.76 12.91
N LEU A 142 -1.79 -3.21 12.13
CA LEU A 142 -2.08 -4.63 11.97
C LEU A 142 -0.93 -5.37 11.29
N ILE A 143 -0.25 -4.76 10.32
CA ILE A 143 0.98 -5.34 9.75
C ILE A 143 2.01 -5.55 10.85
N LEU A 144 2.33 -4.50 11.62
CA LEU A 144 3.32 -4.59 12.70
C LEU A 144 2.95 -5.63 13.76
N TYR A 145 1.66 -5.74 14.08
CA TYR A 145 1.11 -6.74 15.00
C TYR A 145 1.25 -8.17 14.43
N ALA A 146 0.81 -8.40 13.19
CA ALA A 146 0.86 -9.70 12.55
C ALA A 146 2.30 -10.19 12.36
N THR A 147 3.24 -9.29 12.07
CA THR A 147 4.65 -9.64 11.87
C THR A 147 5.50 -9.59 13.14
N ARG A 148 4.91 -9.40 14.33
CA ARG A 148 5.69 -9.20 15.58
C ARG A 148 6.55 -10.40 15.99
N GLY A 149 6.09 -11.61 15.69
CA GLY A 149 6.76 -12.87 16.06
C GLY A 149 7.78 -13.36 15.05
N TYR A 150 7.87 -12.71 13.88
CA TYR A 150 8.77 -13.10 12.80
C TYR A 150 10.04 -12.26 12.87
N ARG A 151 11.19 -12.90 12.63
CA ARG A 151 12.51 -12.27 12.54
C ARG A 151 13.21 -12.76 11.27
N CYS A 152 14.10 -11.93 10.73
CA CYS A 152 15.04 -12.32 9.67
C CYS A 152 16.08 -13.28 10.23
#